data_AF-A0A378IUT7-F1
#
_entry.id   AF-A0A378IUT7-F1
#
_cell.length_a   1.000
_cell.length_b   1.000
_cell.length_c   1.000
_cell.angle_alpha   90.00
_cell.angle_beta   90.00
_cell.angle_gamma   90.00
#
_symmetry.space_group_name_H-M   'P 1'
#
loop_
_entity.id
_entity.type
_entity.pdbx_description
1 polymer ?
#
loop_
_entity_poly.entity_id
_entity_poly.type
_entity_poly.pdbx_seq_one_letter_code
_entity_poly.pdbx_strand_id
1 'polypeptide(L)'
;MTTIDTVKEKRLDVTDIKTQATENFNRRVIHINAIATNNVRSENFDLDKARQESSEALTVLNAQNGLQAMLASQMLSVHELQQTTMAFANGCSDLELKKYYTNTAVKLASCFVQQAHLLAKLQGVGGQKIIVERVDVHQGGQAIVGNIQGGMGKKEKT
;
A
#
# COMPACT_ATOMS: atom_id res chain seq x y z
N MET A 1 -42.43 8.68 43.99
CA MET A 1 -42.00 7.39 43.41
C MET A 1 -42.36 7.41 41.95
N THR A 2 -41.44 7.89 41.10
CA THR A 2 -41.57 7.76 39.64
C THR A 2 -40.16 7.59 39.09
N THR A 3 -40.06 6.57 38.26
CA THR A 3 -38.89 5.79 37.95
C THR A 3 -37.90 6.55 37.09
N ILE A 4 -36.62 6.39 37.43
CA ILE A 4 -35.47 6.72 36.61
C ILE A 4 -35.48 5.76 35.41
N ASP A 5 -36.23 6.09 34.37
CA ASP A 5 -36.21 5.32 33.12
C ASP A 5 -35.04 5.74 32.25
N THR A 6 -33.93 5.06 32.51
CA THR A 6 -33.05 4.44 31.51
C THR A 6 -32.81 5.24 30.22
N VAL A 7 -31.89 6.19 30.30
CA VAL A 7 -30.96 6.43 29.20
C VAL A 7 -30.16 5.15 29.01
N LYS A 8 -30.67 4.23 28.18
CA LYS A 8 -29.89 3.10 27.63
C LYS A 8 -28.83 3.72 26.72
N GLU A 9 -27.73 4.10 27.35
CA GLU A 9 -26.46 4.39 26.72
C GLU A 9 -26.12 3.18 25.83
N LYS A 10 -26.27 3.37 24.52
CA LYS A 10 -26.00 2.36 23.50
C LYS A 10 -24.48 2.14 23.50
N ARG A 11 -24.01 1.27 24.39
CA ARG A 11 -22.64 0.75 24.39
C ARG A 11 -22.43 0.03 23.05
N LEU A 12 -21.98 0.76 22.03
CA LEU A 12 -21.50 0.16 20.80
C LEU A 12 -20.32 -0.74 21.18
N ASP A 13 -20.41 -2.01 20.81
CA ASP A 13 -19.33 -2.97 21.02
C ASP A 13 -18.07 -2.46 20.28
N VAL A 14 -16.91 -2.52 20.94
CA VAL A 14 -15.62 -2.08 20.39
C VAL A 14 -15.30 -2.83 19.08
N THR A 15 -15.79 -4.06 18.94
CA THR A 15 -15.68 -4.88 17.72
C THR A 15 -16.46 -4.28 16.54
N ASP A 16 -17.66 -3.77 16.81
CA ASP A 16 -18.53 -3.11 15.81
C ASP A 16 -17.91 -1.79 15.34
N ILE A 17 -17.38 -1.00 16.29
CA ILE A 17 -16.66 0.25 15.99
C ILE A 17 -15.44 0.01 15.10
N LYS A 18 -14.62 -1.01 15.40
CA LYS A 18 -13.44 -1.34 14.59
C LYS A 18 -13.83 -1.77 13.18
N THR A 19 -14.84 -2.62 13.05
CA THR A 19 -15.35 -3.09 11.75
C THR A 19 -15.84 -1.92 10.91
N GLN A 20 -16.67 -1.05 11.49
CA GLN A 20 -17.19 0.12 10.80
C GLN A 20 -16.09 1.11 10.42
N ALA A 21 -15.08 1.32 11.29
CA ALA A 21 -13.93 2.16 10.97
C ALA A 21 -13.12 1.61 9.78
N THR A 22 -12.88 0.31 9.73
CA THR A 22 -12.21 -0.36 8.61
C THR A 22 -12.99 -0.21 7.32
N GLU A 23 -14.31 -0.41 7.35
CA GLU A 23 -15.15 -0.27 6.17
C GLU A 23 -15.17 1.17 5.65
N ASN A 24 -15.36 2.15 6.54
CA ASN A 24 -15.32 3.57 6.19
C ASN A 24 -13.97 3.97 5.58
N PHE A 25 -12.88 3.45 6.14
CA PHE A 25 -11.54 3.67 5.62
C PHE A 25 -11.38 3.10 4.21
N ASN A 26 -11.79 1.85 3.98
CA ASN A 26 -11.69 1.21 2.67
C ASN A 26 -12.53 1.95 1.62
N ARG A 27 -13.76 2.36 1.96
CA ARG A 27 -14.60 3.19 1.08
C ARG A 27 -13.91 4.50 0.70
N ARG A 28 -13.23 5.15 1.65
CA ARG A 28 -12.46 6.37 1.39
C ARG A 28 -11.29 6.12 0.44
N VAL A 29 -10.54 5.04 0.65
CA VAL A 29 -9.41 4.66 -0.23
C VAL A 29 -9.90 4.39 -1.65
N ILE A 30 -10.98 3.61 -1.81
CA ILE A 30 -11.61 3.34 -3.12
C ILE A 30 -12.03 4.64 -3.80
N HIS A 31 -12.68 5.55 -3.07
CA HIS A 31 -13.14 6.82 -3.62
C HIS A 31 -11.98 7.71 -4.10
N ILE A 32 -10.90 7.78 -3.32
CA ILE A 32 -9.70 8.54 -3.71
C ILE A 32 -9.06 7.93 -4.96
N ASN A 33 -8.93 6.60 -5.01
CA ASN A 33 -8.38 5.92 -6.18
C ASN A 33 -9.22 6.20 -7.43
N ALA A 34 -10.54 6.05 -7.34
CA ALA A 34 -11.47 6.26 -8.45
C ALA A 34 -11.34 7.66 -9.06
N ILE A 35 -11.17 8.69 -8.23
CA ILE A 35 -10.93 10.06 -8.69
C ILE A 35 -9.53 10.20 -9.31
N ALA A 36 -8.51 9.59 -8.72
CA ALA A 36 -7.13 9.74 -9.13
C ALA A 36 -6.79 9.02 -10.45
N THR A 37 -7.50 7.95 -10.78
CA THR A 37 -7.26 7.13 -11.98
C THR A 37 -8.14 7.51 -13.17
N ASN A 38 -9.08 8.45 -13.01
CA ASN A 38 -10.05 8.79 -14.04
C ASN A 38 -10.04 10.29 -14.38
N ASN A 39 -10.47 10.62 -15.60
CA ASN A 39 -10.74 12.01 -15.97
C ASN A 39 -12.10 12.46 -15.43
N VAL A 40 -12.12 13.00 -14.21
CA VAL A 40 -13.32 13.48 -13.53
C VAL A 40 -14.02 14.66 -14.21
N ARG A 41 -13.40 15.28 -15.23
CA ARG A 41 -13.99 16.36 -16.03
C ARG A 41 -14.68 15.85 -17.30
N SER A 42 -14.61 14.56 -17.60
CA SER A 42 -15.30 13.96 -18.74
C SER A 42 -16.81 14.02 -18.54
N GLU A 43 -17.57 14.37 -19.59
CA GLU A 43 -19.03 14.39 -19.55
C GLU A 43 -19.62 12.99 -19.27
N ASN A 44 -18.89 11.94 -19.64
CA ASN A 44 -19.29 10.54 -19.43
C ASN A 44 -18.66 9.93 -18.16
N PHE A 45 -18.14 10.75 -17.25
CA PHE A 45 -17.56 10.24 -16.01
C PHE A 45 -18.66 9.71 -15.07
N ASP A 46 -18.60 8.41 -14.79
CA ASP A 46 -19.46 7.74 -13.82
C ASP A 46 -18.63 7.37 -12.58
N LEU A 47 -18.90 8.06 -11.47
CA LEU A 47 -18.18 7.87 -10.22
C LEU A 47 -18.42 6.49 -9.60
N ASP A 48 -19.63 5.95 -9.73
CA ASP A 48 -19.96 4.66 -9.12
C ASP A 48 -19.34 3.52 -9.90
N LYS A 49 -19.31 3.62 -11.24
CA LYS A 49 -18.50 2.73 -12.08
C LYS A 49 -17.01 2.81 -11.72
N ALA A 50 -16.46 4.01 -11.60
CA ALA A 50 -15.05 4.19 -11.25
C ALA A 50 -14.70 3.61 -9.87
N ARG A 51 -15.59 3.75 -8.87
CA ARG A 51 -15.43 3.11 -7.56
C ARG A 51 -15.46 1.59 -7.65
N GLN A 52 -16.34 1.03 -8.49
CA GLN A 52 -16.43 -0.41 -8.70
C GLN A 52 -15.12 -0.95 -9.31
N GLU A 53 -14.61 -0.32 -10.37
CA GLU A 53 -13.34 -0.67 -11.00
C GLU A 53 -12.17 -0.58 -10.00
N SER A 54 -12.10 0.48 -9.19
CA SER A 54 -11.11 0.62 -8.12
C SER A 54 -11.22 -0.50 -7.07
N SER A 55 -12.44 -0.87 -6.67
CA SER A 55 -12.68 -1.95 -5.70
C SER A 55 -12.22 -3.31 -6.24
N GLU A 56 -12.53 -3.61 -7.50
CA GLU A 56 -12.09 -4.82 -8.18
C GLU A 56 -10.55 -4.87 -8.28
N ALA A 57 -9.93 -3.77 -8.68
CA ALA A 57 -8.48 -3.68 -8.77
C ALA A 57 -7.78 -3.90 -7.41
N LEU A 58 -8.28 -3.30 -6.33
CA LEU A 58 -7.75 -3.55 -4.97
C LEU A 58 -7.94 -5.01 -4.52
N THR A 59 -9.04 -5.65 -4.94
CA THR A 59 -9.29 -7.06 -4.67
C THR A 59 -8.29 -7.96 -5.40
N VAL A 60 -8.03 -7.68 -6.68
CA VAL A 60 -7.03 -8.40 -7.50
C VAL A 60 -5.63 -8.27 -6.93
N LEU A 61 -5.28 -7.09 -6.38
CA LEU A 61 -3.99 -6.87 -5.70
C LEU A 61 -3.91 -7.52 -4.30
N ASN A 62 -4.98 -8.19 -3.84
CA ASN A 62 -5.05 -8.89 -2.56
C ASN A 62 -4.62 -8.00 -1.38
N ALA A 63 -5.19 -6.80 -1.30
CA ALA A 63 -4.96 -5.88 -0.19
C ALA A 63 -5.75 -6.33 1.06
N GLN A 64 -5.06 -6.89 2.05
CA GLN A 64 -5.69 -7.54 3.21
C GLN A 64 -5.92 -6.62 4.41
N ASN A 65 -5.30 -5.45 4.43
CA ASN A 65 -5.43 -4.48 5.52
C ASN A 65 -5.34 -3.04 4.99
N GLY A 66 -5.66 -2.06 5.85
CA GLY A 66 -5.73 -0.65 5.46
C GLY A 66 -4.43 -0.11 4.88
N LEU A 67 -3.26 -0.53 5.38
CA LEU A 67 -1.97 -0.09 4.84
C LEU A 67 -1.72 -0.66 3.44
N GLN A 68 -1.99 -1.94 3.23
CA GLN A 68 -1.92 -2.56 1.91
C GLN A 68 -2.92 -1.92 0.94
N ALA A 69 -4.13 -1.59 1.40
CA ALA A 69 -5.14 -0.91 0.56
C ALA A 69 -4.68 0.48 0.12
N MET A 70 -4.07 1.27 1.01
CA MET A 70 -3.48 2.56 0.64
C MET A 70 -2.36 2.41 -0.38
N LEU A 71 -1.45 1.46 -0.15
CA LEU A 71 -0.32 1.24 -1.05
C LEU A 71 -0.79 0.77 -2.42
N ALA A 72 -1.70 -0.20 -2.47
CA ALA A 72 -2.30 -0.68 -3.71
C ALA A 72 -3.06 0.43 -4.46
N SER A 73 -3.82 1.26 -3.74
CA SER A 73 -4.46 2.44 -4.32
C SER A 73 -3.44 3.41 -4.93
N GLN A 74 -2.32 3.64 -4.26
CA GLN A 74 -1.25 4.50 -4.79
C GLN A 74 -0.60 3.88 -6.03
N MET A 75 -0.34 2.58 -6.01
CA MET A 75 0.23 1.84 -7.14
C MET A 75 -0.65 1.92 -8.39
N LEU A 76 -1.96 1.79 -8.23
CA LEU A 76 -2.93 1.93 -9.32
C LEU A 76 -2.87 3.34 -9.93
N SER A 77 -2.87 4.39 -9.10
CA SER A 77 -2.75 5.78 -9.60
C SER A 77 -1.42 6.05 -10.32
N VAL A 78 -0.31 5.50 -9.81
CA VAL A 78 1.01 5.61 -10.45
C VAL A 78 1.02 4.88 -11.79
N HIS A 79 0.43 3.69 -11.85
CA HIS A 79 0.33 2.90 -13.07
C HIS A 79 -0.47 3.63 -14.16
N GLU A 80 -1.67 4.11 -13.85
CA GLU A 80 -2.53 4.82 -14.81
C GLU A 80 -1.88 6.11 -15.33
N LEU A 81 -1.26 6.89 -14.43
CA LEU A 81 -0.51 8.08 -14.82
C LEU A 81 0.68 7.73 -15.73
N GLN A 82 1.38 6.63 -15.45
CA GLN A 82 2.47 6.15 -16.29
C GLN A 82 1.97 5.74 -17.68
N GLN A 83 0.89 4.95 -17.77
CA GLN A 83 0.31 4.52 -19.05
C GLN A 83 -0.14 5.72 -19.89
N THR A 84 -0.82 6.68 -19.26
CA THR A 84 -1.24 7.94 -19.90
C THR A 84 -0.02 8.72 -20.41
N THR A 85 1.03 8.84 -19.59
CA THR A 85 2.27 9.53 -19.97
C THR A 85 2.97 8.85 -21.15
N MET A 86 3.00 7.52 -21.18
CA MET A 86 3.53 6.75 -22.30
C MET A 86 2.73 6.96 -23.59
N ALA A 87 1.39 6.99 -23.49
CA ALA A 87 0.52 7.30 -24.62
C ALA A 87 0.81 8.70 -25.20
N PHE A 88 0.98 9.71 -24.34
CA PHE A 88 1.37 11.06 -24.77
C PHE A 88 2.77 11.10 -25.40
N ALA A 89 3.74 10.37 -24.85
CA ALA A 89 5.08 10.26 -25.47
C ALA A 89 5.02 9.66 -26.89
N ASN A 90 4.16 8.65 -27.11
CA ASN A 90 4.00 8.00 -28.40
C ASN A 90 3.33 8.91 -29.44
N GLY A 91 2.36 9.72 -29.03
CA GLY A 91 1.67 10.67 -29.89
C GLY A 91 2.38 12.00 -30.13
N CYS A 92 3.48 12.28 -29.41
CA CYS A 92 4.16 13.57 -29.46
C CYS A 92 5.20 13.66 -30.59
N SER A 93 5.10 14.70 -31.43
CA SER A 93 6.06 15.00 -32.50
C SER A 93 7.21 15.90 -32.05
N ASP A 94 6.99 16.72 -31.02
CA ASP A 94 8.01 17.59 -30.44
C ASP A 94 9.02 16.76 -29.63
N LEU A 95 10.30 16.89 -29.96
CA LEU A 95 11.36 16.05 -29.39
C LEU A 95 11.58 16.31 -27.90
N GLU A 96 11.49 17.56 -27.45
CA GLU A 96 11.72 17.94 -26.05
C GLU A 96 10.55 17.48 -25.18
N LEU A 97 9.31 17.64 -25.65
CA LEU A 97 8.13 17.12 -24.97
C LEU A 97 8.12 15.59 -24.93
N LYS A 98 8.49 14.93 -26.02
CA LYS A 98 8.61 13.46 -26.06
C LYS A 98 9.63 12.95 -25.06
N LYS A 99 10.78 13.63 -24.96
CA LYS A 99 11.82 13.33 -23.96
C LYS A 99 11.31 13.55 -22.53
N TYR A 100 10.58 14.63 -22.29
CA TYR A 100 9.96 14.91 -20.98
C TYR A 100 8.99 13.80 -20.55
N TYR A 101 8.06 13.40 -21.42
CA TYR A 101 7.11 12.33 -21.12
C TYR A 101 7.81 11.00 -20.91
N THR A 102 8.78 10.64 -21.77
CA THR A 102 9.56 9.40 -21.64
C THR A 102 10.29 9.34 -20.29
N ASN A 103 10.97 10.43 -19.91
CA ASN A 103 11.66 10.52 -18.62
C ASN A 103 10.69 10.43 -17.43
N THR A 104 9.52 11.05 -17.53
CA THR A 104 8.48 10.98 -16.51
C THR A 104 7.94 9.54 -16.36
N ALA A 105 7.66 8.86 -17.47
CA ALA A 105 7.21 7.48 -17.47
C ALA A 105 8.24 6.52 -16.83
N VAL A 106 9.54 6.70 -17.10
CA VAL A 106 10.61 5.91 -16.48
C VAL A 106 10.69 6.13 -14.97
N LYS A 107 10.50 7.37 -14.49
CA LYS A 107 10.44 7.67 -13.05
C LYS A 107 9.24 7.00 -12.37
N LEU A 108 8.07 7.06 -12.99
CA LEU A 108 6.86 6.41 -12.49
C LEU A 108 7.01 4.88 -12.45
N ALA A 109 7.60 4.28 -13.49
CA ALA A 109 7.91 2.85 -13.52
C ALA A 109 8.87 2.45 -12.39
N SER A 110 9.89 3.26 -12.12
CA SER A 110 10.84 3.01 -11.03
C SER A 110 10.16 3.10 -9.66
N CYS A 111 9.25 4.07 -9.48
CA CYS A 111 8.41 4.18 -8.27
C CYS A 111 7.49 2.96 -8.10
N PHE A 112 6.83 2.52 -9.18
CA PHE A 112 5.96 1.36 -9.17
C PHE A 112 6.71 0.09 -8.73
N VAL A 113 7.93 -0.13 -9.23
CA VAL A 113 8.76 -1.27 -8.81
C VAL A 113 9.06 -1.23 -7.31
N GLN A 114 9.41 -0.07 -6.76
CA GLN A 114 9.64 0.09 -5.32
C GLN A 114 8.38 -0.22 -4.50
N GLN A 115 7.22 0.25 -4.95
CA GLN A 115 5.93 -0.02 -4.30
C GLN A 115 5.55 -1.51 -4.39
N ALA A 116 5.80 -2.15 -5.53
CA ALA A 116 5.55 -3.58 -5.72
C ALA A 116 6.41 -4.42 -4.76
N HIS A 117 7.69 -4.07 -4.59
CA HIS A 117 8.55 -4.72 -3.58
C HIS A 117 8.04 -4.51 -2.15
N LEU A 118 7.56 -3.31 -1.83
CA LEU A 118 6.99 -3.02 -0.51
C LEU A 118 5.69 -3.82 -0.29
N LEU A 119 4.81 -3.91 -1.29
CA LEU A 119 3.57 -4.68 -1.22
C LEU A 119 3.86 -6.17 -1.03
N ALA A 120 4.79 -6.73 -1.81
CA ALA A 120 5.23 -8.12 -1.66
C ALA A 120 5.74 -8.39 -0.23
N LYS A 121 6.56 -7.50 0.31
CA LYS A 121 7.05 -7.58 1.70
C LYS A 121 5.91 -7.52 2.72
N LEU A 122 4.94 -6.61 2.54
CA LEU A 122 3.76 -6.49 3.41
C LEU A 122 2.84 -7.71 3.33
N GLN A 123 2.86 -8.44 2.21
CA GLN A 123 2.13 -9.70 2.01
C GLN A 123 2.92 -10.93 2.50
N GLY A 124 4.10 -10.74 3.09
CA GLY A 124 4.95 -11.83 3.56
C GLY A 124 5.68 -12.59 2.44
N VAL A 125 5.59 -12.09 1.20
CA VAL A 125 6.31 -12.64 0.04
C VAL A 125 7.76 -12.17 0.10
N GLY A 126 8.72 -13.10 0.05
CA GLY A 126 10.16 -12.80 0.06
C GLY A 126 10.83 -12.79 1.44
N GLY A 127 10.12 -13.20 2.51
CA GLY A 127 10.77 -13.51 3.78
C GLY A 127 11.58 -14.81 3.68
N GLN A 128 12.85 -14.80 4.09
CA GLN A 128 13.63 -16.03 4.23
C GLN A 128 13.10 -16.82 5.43
N LYS A 129 12.43 -17.94 5.18
CA LYS A 129 12.04 -18.87 6.24
C LYS A 129 13.26 -19.68 6.66
N ILE A 130 13.86 -19.32 7.80
CA ILE A 130 14.97 -20.09 8.39
C ILE A 130 14.38 -21.00 9.47
N ILE A 131 14.48 -22.31 9.27
CA ILE A 131 14.12 -23.32 10.28
C ILE A 131 15.44 -23.90 10.79
N VAL A 132 15.62 -23.89 12.10
CA VAL A 132 16.80 -24.49 12.74
C VAL A 132 16.35 -25.69 13.55
N GLU A 133 16.83 -26.87 13.19
CA GLU A 133 16.40 -28.13 13.81
C GLU A 133 17.27 -28.54 15.01
N ARG A 134 18.57 -28.24 14.98
CA ARG A 134 19.48 -28.49 16.11
C ARG A 134 20.57 -27.42 16.18
N VAL A 135 20.84 -26.93 17.39
CA VAL A 135 21.95 -25.99 17.69
C VAL A 135 22.67 -26.47 18.93
N ASP A 136 23.95 -26.84 18.78
CA ASP A 136 24.84 -27.15 19.91
C ASP A 136 25.78 -25.95 20.15
N VAL A 137 25.57 -25.22 21.26
CA VAL A 137 26.41 -24.06 21.65
C VAL A 137 27.28 -24.46 22.84
N HIS A 138 28.59 -24.26 22.73
CA HIS A 138 29.57 -24.58 23.77
C HIS A 138 29.99 -23.33 24.55
N GLN A 139 30.79 -23.53 25.62
CA GLN A 139 31.36 -22.46 26.45
C GLN A 139 31.97 -21.34 25.61
N GLY A 140 31.48 -20.10 25.80
CA GLY A 140 31.92 -18.91 25.07
C GLY A 140 31.31 -18.69 23.68
N GLY A 141 30.47 -19.61 23.18
CA GLY A 141 29.81 -19.48 21.87
C GLY A 141 28.48 -18.74 21.92
N GLN A 142 28.12 -18.07 20.82
CA GLN A 142 26.78 -17.51 20.58
C GLN A 142 26.31 -17.91 19.19
N ALA A 143 25.06 -18.39 19.10
CA ALA A 143 24.40 -18.63 17.83
C ALA A 143 23.35 -17.53 17.59
N ILE A 144 23.38 -16.92 16.42
CA ILE A 144 22.43 -15.87 16.03
C ILE A 144 21.79 -16.28 14.70
N VAL A 145 20.46 -16.20 14.64
CA VAL A 145 19.67 -16.41 13.43
C VAL A 145 18.92 -15.13 13.14
N GLY A 146 19.21 -14.49 12.02
CA GLY A 146 18.55 -13.25 11.62
C GLY A 146 19.50 -12.24 10.98
N ASN A 147 18.97 -11.04 10.73
CA ASN A 147 19.72 -9.97 10.10
C ASN A 147 20.58 -9.23 11.16
N ILE A 148 21.90 -9.38 11.10
CA ILE A 148 22.84 -8.75 12.05
C ILE A 148 23.24 -7.37 11.52
N GLN A 149 22.69 -6.29 12.09
CA GLN A 149 23.26 -4.95 11.94
C GLN A 149 24.40 -4.79 12.95
N GLY A 150 25.64 -4.97 12.49
CA GLY A 150 26.82 -4.93 13.35
C GLY A 150 26.99 -3.58 14.04
N GLY A 151 26.93 -3.56 15.37
CA GLY A 151 27.41 -2.44 16.16
C GLY A 151 28.92 -2.33 16.01
N MET A 152 29.38 -1.27 15.33
CA MET A 152 30.78 -0.82 15.37
C MET A 152 31.23 -0.74 16.83
N GLY A 153 32.23 -1.53 17.18
CA GLY A 153 32.72 -1.66 18.54
C GLY A 153 33.13 -0.32 19.14
N LYS A 154 32.66 -0.04 20.36
CA LYS A 154 33.33 0.86 21.28
C LYS A 154 34.74 0.32 21.53
N LYS A 155 35.75 0.88 20.86
CA LYS A 155 37.12 0.84 21.36
C LYS A 155 37.29 2.03 22.30
N GLU A 156 37.04 1.83 23.59
CA GLU A 156 37.71 2.64 24.60
C GLU A 156 39.19 2.25 24.57
N LYS A 157 40.02 3.15 24.04
CA LYS A 157 41.45 3.13 24.31
C LYS A 157 41.65 3.85 25.64
N THR A 158 41.95 3.10 26.69
CA THR A 158 42.72 3.58 27.84
C THR A 158 44.21 3.58 27.48
#